data_AF-A0A0X3NQX4-F1
#
_entry.id   AF-A0A0X3NQX4-F1
#
_cell.length_a   1.000
_cell.length_b   1.000
_cell.length_c   1.000
_cell.angle_alpha   90.00
_cell.angle_beta   90.00
_cell.angle_gamma   90.00
#
_symmetry.space_group_name_H-M   'P 1'
#
loop_
_entity.id
_entity.type
_entity.pdbx_description
1 polymer ?
#
loop_
_entity_poly.entity_id
_entity_poly.type
_entity_poly.pdbx_seq_one_letter_code
_entity_poly.pdbx_strand_id
1 'polypeptide(L)'
;MDFLKCQLASDCAQEMLKFLFNLGYAKKELGHSEATYEATYRSLTTVVRDLLVKQTSSMAVRSGIISHCVNFLTTIPVTCYALLLFDPADPPSDSQPPHKDENVCRAVATLVEFLDQQLSQADTLSPSSGGSSELLTPILNVLAAASRANSVIRKYCRLKILPYLGDEVRHLPQEGTTLRNKLSKRLTATGATDGVAESTALLIFILCKEKVSRAIKYSGFGNFAGFLARHGLMGGSRPPSEPYSSSSSDSETETYHQLRDDVNPVTGRFEPYKPSPMESMSQEQKEYEAMKLVDKIDKLQRSGIIQPGTIGEDGRVHPVEHVLQLIQDVKVDSSKEGSDSD
;
A
#
# COMPACT_ATOMS: atom_id res chain seq x y z
N MET A 1 -9.49 -30.07 23.33
CA MET A 1 -10.94 -29.77 23.35
C MET A 1 -11.15 -28.45 22.63
N ASP A 2 -11.78 -28.48 21.46
CA ASP A 2 -11.99 -27.29 20.63
C ASP A 2 -13.12 -26.43 21.20
N PHE A 3 -12.79 -25.59 22.18
CA PHE A 3 -13.73 -24.72 22.90
C PHE A 3 -14.62 -23.88 21.96
N LEU A 4 -14.10 -23.46 20.80
CA LEU A 4 -14.83 -22.67 19.80
C LEU A 4 -15.77 -23.49 18.88
N LYS A 5 -15.90 -24.80 19.07
CA LYS A 5 -16.94 -25.61 18.41
C LYS A 5 -18.31 -25.46 19.08
N CYS A 6 -18.34 -24.94 20.31
CA CYS A 6 -19.58 -24.60 21.00
C CYS A 6 -20.03 -23.18 20.58
N GLN A 7 -21.30 -23.03 20.19
CA GLN A 7 -21.85 -21.73 19.78
C GLN A 7 -21.76 -20.69 20.91
N LEU A 8 -22.14 -21.06 22.13
CA LEU A 8 -22.09 -20.19 23.32
C LEU A 8 -20.68 -19.67 23.61
N ALA A 9 -19.66 -20.52 23.43
CA ALA A 9 -18.27 -20.14 23.62
C ALA A 9 -17.78 -19.14 22.55
N SER A 10 -18.26 -19.29 21.31
CA SER A 10 -17.94 -18.38 20.21
C SER A 10 -18.59 -17.01 20.42
N ASP A 11 -19.86 -16.98 20.86
CA ASP A 11 -20.59 -15.75 21.13
C ASP A 11 -19.94 -14.98 22.29
N CYS A 12 -19.60 -15.67 23.38
CA CYS A 12 -18.88 -15.09 24.51
C CYS A 12 -17.53 -14.50 24.09
N ALA A 13 -16.76 -15.22 23.26
CA ALA A 13 -15.48 -14.71 22.75
C ALA A 13 -15.65 -13.43 21.92
N GLN A 14 -16.68 -13.34 21.08
CA GLN A 14 -16.96 -12.13 20.30
C GLN A 14 -17.33 -10.94 21.21
N GLU A 15 -18.21 -11.13 22.19
CA GLU A 15 -18.57 -10.07 23.14
C GLU A 15 -17.38 -9.60 23.98
N MET A 16 -16.53 -10.54 24.42
CA MET A 16 -15.29 -10.19 25.12
C MET A 16 -14.33 -9.38 24.23
N LEU A 17 -14.18 -9.73 22.95
CA LEU A 17 -13.32 -8.97 22.03
C LEU A 17 -13.87 -7.56 21.76
N LYS A 18 -15.19 -7.40 21.66
CA LYS A 18 -15.83 -6.07 21.55
C LYS A 18 -15.57 -5.23 22.80
N PHE A 19 -15.72 -5.82 23.99
CA PHE A 19 -15.40 -5.15 25.25
C PHE A 19 -13.93 -4.72 25.32
N LEU A 20 -13.00 -5.63 24.97
CA LEU A 20 -11.57 -5.34 24.93
C LEU A 20 -11.22 -4.23 23.94
N PHE A 21 -11.85 -4.20 22.78
CA PHE A 21 -11.69 -3.12 21.80
C PHE A 21 -12.15 -1.77 22.38
N ASN A 22 -13.35 -1.70 22.95
CA ASN A 22 -13.87 -0.47 23.56
C ASN A 22 -12.98 0.02 24.71
N LEU A 23 -12.49 -0.90 25.54
CA LEU A 23 -11.57 -0.57 26.63
C LEU A 23 -10.22 -0.05 26.10
N GLY A 24 -9.65 -0.72 25.10
CA GLY A 24 -8.40 -0.30 24.45
C GLY A 24 -8.52 1.07 23.79
N TYR A 25 -9.65 1.33 23.13
CA TYR A 25 -9.93 2.62 22.50
C TYR A 25 -10.09 3.74 23.53
N ALA A 26 -10.91 3.53 24.57
CA ALA A 26 -11.10 4.51 25.64
C ALA A 26 -9.77 4.84 26.34
N LYS A 27 -8.93 3.84 26.57
CA LYS A 27 -7.60 4.04 27.16
C LYS A 27 -6.71 4.92 26.28
N LYS A 28 -6.72 4.71 24.97
CA LYS A 28 -5.94 5.48 23.99
C LYS A 28 -6.38 6.95 23.97
N GLU A 29 -7.68 7.20 23.97
CA GLU A 29 -8.26 8.56 24.03
C GLU A 29 -7.90 9.29 25.33
N LEU A 30 -7.89 8.57 26.46
CA LEU A 30 -7.55 9.13 27.77
C LEU A 30 -6.03 9.30 28.00
N GLY A 31 -5.17 8.97 27.03
CA GLY A 31 -3.72 9.18 27.11
C GLY A 31 -3.01 8.39 28.22
N HIS A 32 -3.56 7.25 28.64
CA HIS A 32 -2.92 6.45 29.70
C HIS A 32 -1.59 5.87 29.23
N SER A 33 -0.60 5.80 30.13
CA SER A 33 0.71 5.22 29.84
C SER A 33 0.61 3.79 29.29
N GLU A 34 1.25 3.55 28.15
CA GLU A 34 1.33 2.23 27.54
C GLU A 34 2.11 1.24 28.42
N ALA A 35 3.17 1.72 29.08
CA ALA A 35 4.06 0.90 29.91
C ALA A 35 3.34 0.19 31.06
N THR A 36 2.35 0.85 31.69
CA THR A 36 1.63 0.30 32.84
C THR A 36 0.87 -0.98 32.51
N TYR A 37 0.41 -1.13 31.26
CA TYR A 37 -0.45 -2.25 30.85
C TYR A 37 0.21 -3.13 29.78
N GLU A 38 1.50 -2.95 29.53
CA GLU A 38 2.23 -3.65 28.48
C GLU A 38 2.13 -5.17 28.65
N ALA A 39 2.32 -5.67 29.88
CA ALA A 39 2.20 -7.10 30.19
C ALA A 39 0.81 -7.66 29.85
N THR A 40 -0.25 -6.89 30.13
CA THR A 40 -1.62 -7.27 29.80
C THR A 40 -1.82 -7.32 28.28
N TYR A 41 -1.36 -6.32 27.53
CA TYR A 41 -1.46 -6.33 26.07
C TYR A 41 -0.67 -7.47 25.43
N ARG A 42 0.51 -7.80 25.98
CA ARG A 42 1.30 -8.96 25.52
C ARG A 42 0.54 -10.27 25.71
N SER A 43 -0.04 -10.47 26.89
CA SER A 43 -0.86 -11.65 27.18
C SER A 43 -2.08 -11.73 26.25
N LEU A 44 -2.81 -10.62 26.09
CA LEU A 44 -3.99 -10.55 25.22
C LEU A 44 -3.64 -10.77 23.75
N THR A 45 -2.51 -10.25 23.28
CA THR A 45 -2.05 -10.44 21.89
C THR A 45 -1.74 -11.92 21.62
N THR A 46 -1.19 -12.63 22.61
CA THR A 46 -0.95 -14.08 22.52
C THR A 46 -2.27 -14.85 22.42
N VAL A 47 -3.26 -14.48 23.24
CA VAL A 47 -4.62 -15.08 23.16
C VAL A 47 -5.26 -14.81 21.79
N VAL A 48 -5.16 -13.58 21.28
CA VAL A 48 -5.68 -13.19 19.96
C VAL A 48 -4.98 -13.95 18.84
N ARG A 49 -3.65 -14.10 18.89
CA ARG A 49 -2.88 -14.93 17.95
C ARG A 49 -3.46 -16.35 17.89
N ASP A 50 -3.71 -16.95 19.04
CA ASP A 50 -4.24 -18.31 19.12
C ASP A 50 -5.71 -18.39 18.64
N LEU A 51 -6.51 -17.34 18.87
CA LEU A 51 -7.89 -17.25 18.35
C LEU A 51 -7.94 -17.16 16.83
N LEU A 52 -7.01 -16.44 16.19
CA LEU A 52 -6.96 -16.33 14.72
C LEU A 52 -6.81 -17.70 14.04
N VAL A 53 -6.00 -18.58 14.61
CA VAL A 53 -5.67 -19.88 13.99
C VAL A 53 -6.62 -21.02 14.37
N LYS A 54 -7.48 -20.83 15.38
CA LYS A 54 -8.41 -21.89 15.84
C LYS A 54 -9.57 -22.11 14.87
N GLN A 55 -9.93 -23.38 14.67
CA GLN A 55 -11.11 -23.76 13.92
C GLN A 55 -12.39 -23.48 14.71
N THR A 56 -13.45 -23.11 13.99
CA THR A 56 -14.77 -22.76 14.53
C THR A 56 -15.85 -23.61 13.86
N SER A 57 -17.07 -23.57 14.39
CA SER A 57 -18.20 -24.37 13.86
C SER A 57 -18.65 -23.94 12.46
N SER A 58 -18.50 -22.66 12.10
CA SER A 58 -18.88 -22.15 10.78
C SER A 58 -17.92 -21.06 10.28
N MET A 59 -17.85 -20.87 8.96
CA MET A 59 -17.03 -19.84 8.31
C MET A 59 -17.53 -18.42 8.66
N ALA A 60 -18.85 -18.24 8.82
CA ALA A 60 -19.43 -16.95 9.23
C ALA A 60 -18.99 -16.55 10.64
N VAL A 61 -19.04 -17.50 11.60
CA VAL A 61 -18.56 -17.27 12.97
C VAL A 61 -17.05 -17.01 12.98
N ARG A 62 -16.28 -17.73 12.16
CA ARG A 62 -14.84 -17.52 12.00
C ARG A 62 -14.54 -16.09 11.57
N SER A 63 -15.20 -15.63 10.51
CA SER A 63 -15.05 -14.27 9.97
C SER A 63 -15.41 -13.21 11.02
N GLY A 64 -16.48 -13.42 11.79
CA GLY A 64 -16.87 -12.53 12.90
C GLY A 64 -15.81 -12.44 14.01
N ILE A 65 -15.25 -13.58 14.45
CA ILE A 65 -14.17 -13.61 15.43
C ILE A 65 -12.93 -12.90 14.90
N ILE A 66 -12.50 -13.20 13.66
CA ILE A 66 -11.33 -12.55 13.05
C ILE A 66 -11.55 -11.04 12.93
N SER A 67 -12.73 -10.59 12.53
CA SER A 67 -13.08 -9.17 12.46
C SER A 67 -12.92 -8.46 13.82
N HIS A 68 -13.43 -9.06 14.90
CA HIS A 68 -13.27 -8.50 16.25
C HIS A 68 -11.83 -8.56 16.76
N CYS A 69 -11.08 -9.61 16.43
CA CYS A 69 -9.64 -9.68 16.68
C CYS A 69 -8.90 -8.53 15.97
N VAL A 70 -9.19 -8.30 14.69
CA VAL A 70 -8.60 -7.20 13.91
C VAL A 70 -8.92 -5.85 14.55
N ASN A 71 -10.17 -5.60 14.93
CA ASN A 71 -10.53 -4.35 15.61
C ASN A 71 -9.73 -4.18 16.91
N PHE A 72 -9.65 -5.19 17.76
CA PHE A 72 -8.84 -5.14 18.97
C PHE A 72 -7.35 -4.85 18.67
N LEU A 73 -6.79 -5.49 17.63
CA LEU A 73 -5.39 -5.27 17.21
C LEU A 73 -5.11 -3.84 16.73
N THR A 74 -6.10 -3.00 16.46
CA THR A 74 -5.88 -1.56 16.20
C THR A 74 -5.54 -0.74 17.45
N THR A 75 -5.77 -1.33 18.64
CA THR A 75 -5.63 -0.65 19.94
C THR A 75 -4.37 -1.07 20.71
N ILE A 76 -3.63 -2.08 20.22
CA ILE A 76 -2.45 -2.61 20.92
C ILE A 76 -1.19 -1.76 20.67
N PRO A 77 -0.26 -1.70 21.63
CA PRO A 77 1.05 -1.08 21.42
C PRO A 77 1.87 -1.76 20.31
N VAL A 78 2.72 -0.99 19.63
CA VAL A 78 3.53 -1.46 18.48
C VAL A 78 4.43 -2.64 18.86
N THR A 79 4.93 -2.67 20.10
CA THR A 79 5.80 -3.74 20.61
C THR A 79 5.12 -5.11 20.68
N CYS A 80 3.79 -5.14 20.72
CA CYS A 80 3.02 -6.38 20.86
C CYS A 80 2.84 -7.12 19.53
N TYR A 81 2.95 -6.46 18.37
CA TYR A 81 2.76 -7.13 17.06
C TYR A 81 3.74 -8.28 16.81
N ALA A 82 4.94 -8.26 17.40
CA ALA A 82 5.88 -9.37 17.29
C ALA A 82 5.31 -10.69 17.84
N LEU A 83 4.39 -10.62 18.81
CA LEU A 83 3.72 -11.77 19.41
C LEU A 83 2.65 -12.40 18.52
N LEU A 84 2.40 -11.86 17.32
CA LEU A 84 1.58 -12.53 16.31
C LEU A 84 2.34 -13.69 15.63
N LEU A 85 3.66 -13.75 15.78
CA LEU A 85 4.48 -14.86 15.28
C LEU A 85 4.46 -16.02 16.28
N PHE A 86 4.54 -17.25 15.77
CA PHE A 86 4.77 -18.45 16.56
C PHE A 86 6.27 -18.75 16.67
N ASP A 87 6.66 -19.41 17.74
CA ASP A 87 8.03 -19.90 17.90
C ASP A 87 8.32 -21.01 16.87
N PRO A 88 9.52 -21.04 16.27
CA PRO A 88 9.91 -22.11 15.35
C PRO A 88 9.96 -23.46 16.09
N ALA A 89 9.48 -24.52 15.44
CA ALA A 89 9.29 -25.82 16.08
C ALA A 89 10.60 -26.55 16.47
N ASP A 90 11.74 -26.22 15.85
CA ASP A 90 13.05 -26.87 16.06
C ASP A 90 14.23 -25.86 15.94
N PRO A 91 15.40 -26.08 16.59
CA PRO A 91 16.60 -25.27 16.41
C PRO A 91 17.23 -25.45 15.01
N PRO A 92 18.03 -24.48 14.52
CA PRO A 92 18.27 -24.29 13.10
C PRO A 92 19.33 -25.24 12.56
N SER A 93 18.93 -26.27 11.84
CA SER A 93 19.77 -26.91 10.82
C SER A 93 19.30 -26.39 9.47
N ASP A 94 20.01 -25.41 8.89
CA ASP A 94 19.74 -24.82 7.57
C ASP A 94 18.26 -24.40 7.30
N SER A 95 17.56 -23.95 8.35
CA SER A 95 16.13 -23.66 8.26
C SER A 95 15.84 -22.45 7.37
N GLN A 96 14.81 -22.58 6.52
CA GLN A 96 14.27 -21.50 5.72
C GLN A 96 14.04 -20.25 6.59
N PRO A 97 14.24 -19.03 6.04
CA PRO A 97 14.10 -17.82 6.84
C PRO A 97 12.67 -17.69 7.39
N PRO A 98 12.48 -17.14 8.60
CA PRO A 98 11.22 -17.26 9.37
C PRO A 98 9.99 -16.67 8.67
N HIS A 99 10.19 -15.76 7.72
CA HIS A 99 9.13 -15.15 6.91
C HIS A 99 8.66 -16.03 5.74
N LYS A 100 9.30 -17.19 5.53
CA LYS A 100 8.87 -18.22 4.57
C LYS A 100 8.24 -19.42 5.27
N ASP A 101 8.42 -19.54 6.58
CA ASP A 101 7.81 -20.60 7.38
C ASP A 101 6.33 -20.28 7.67
N GLU A 102 5.44 -21.10 7.10
CA GLU A 102 3.99 -20.95 7.25
C GLU A 102 3.51 -21.23 8.68
N ASN A 103 4.25 -22.01 9.48
CA ASN A 103 3.91 -22.26 10.88
C ASN A 103 4.21 -21.03 11.73
N VAL A 104 5.38 -20.41 11.55
CA VAL A 104 5.77 -19.17 12.24
C VAL A 104 4.80 -18.03 11.90
N CYS A 105 4.41 -17.92 10.63
CA CYS A 105 3.56 -16.82 10.14
C CYS A 105 2.06 -17.15 10.11
N ARG A 106 1.60 -18.25 10.72
CA ARG A 106 0.21 -18.76 10.56
C ARG A 106 -0.88 -17.75 10.91
N ALA A 107 -0.72 -16.99 12.00
CA ALA A 107 -1.70 -15.97 12.38
C ALA A 107 -1.70 -14.79 11.39
N VAL A 108 -0.53 -14.39 10.90
CA VAL A 108 -0.39 -13.35 9.87
C VAL A 108 -0.99 -13.83 8.54
N ALA A 109 -0.79 -15.10 8.17
CA ALA A 109 -1.43 -15.73 7.02
C ALA A 109 -2.95 -15.60 7.07
N THR A 110 -3.54 -15.90 8.24
CA THR A 110 -4.99 -15.74 8.47
C THR A 110 -5.45 -14.29 8.28
N LEU A 111 -4.66 -13.30 8.72
CA LEU A 111 -4.98 -11.89 8.53
C LEU A 111 -4.92 -11.47 7.04
N VAL A 112 -3.94 -11.97 6.29
CA VAL A 112 -3.82 -11.71 4.85
C VAL A 112 -4.96 -12.37 4.07
N GLU A 113 -5.35 -13.59 4.42
CA GLU A 113 -6.53 -14.26 3.85
C GLU A 113 -7.82 -13.50 4.16
N PHE A 114 -7.97 -13.02 5.39
CA PHE A 114 -9.11 -12.20 5.78
C PHE A 114 -9.18 -10.89 4.99
N LEU A 115 -8.03 -10.23 4.76
CA LEU A 115 -7.97 -9.07 3.88
C LEU A 115 -8.46 -9.40 2.46
N ASP A 116 -8.02 -10.52 1.87
CA ASP A 116 -8.44 -10.92 0.53
C ASP A 116 -9.95 -11.19 0.44
N GLN A 117 -10.51 -11.83 1.48
CA GLN A 117 -11.94 -12.07 1.58
C GLN A 117 -12.74 -10.77 1.68
N GLN A 118 -12.29 -9.82 2.51
CA GLN A 118 -12.93 -8.51 2.66
C GLN A 118 -12.87 -7.70 1.35
N LEU A 119 -11.74 -7.71 0.65
CA LEU A 119 -11.59 -7.04 -0.64
C LEU A 119 -12.53 -7.63 -1.71
N SER A 120 -12.67 -8.96 -1.72
CA SER A 120 -13.53 -9.67 -2.67
C SER A 120 -15.02 -9.44 -2.39
N GLN A 121 -15.41 -9.35 -1.12
CA GLN A 121 -16.78 -8.98 -0.73
C GLN A 121 -17.10 -7.54 -1.11
N ALA A 122 -16.17 -6.62 -0.88
CA ALA A 122 -16.31 -5.21 -1.26
C ALA A 122 -16.41 -5.00 -2.78
N ASP A 123 -15.84 -5.89 -3.60
CA ASP A 123 -16.00 -5.86 -5.07
C ASP A 123 -17.34 -6.42 -5.54
N THR A 124 -17.97 -7.30 -4.76
CA THR A 124 -19.23 -7.99 -5.12
C THR A 124 -20.46 -7.16 -4.76
N LEU A 125 -20.38 -6.38 -3.68
CA LEU A 125 -21.47 -5.52 -3.21
C LEU A 125 -21.43 -4.18 -3.95
N SER A 126 -22.57 -3.76 -4.51
CA SER A 126 -22.70 -2.51 -5.29
C SER A 126 -22.15 -1.28 -4.53
N PRO A 127 -21.54 -0.29 -5.23
CA PRO A 127 -21.03 0.95 -4.64
C PRO A 127 -22.07 1.77 -3.85
N SER A 128 -23.36 1.44 -3.95
CA SER A 128 -24.46 2.03 -3.19
C SER A 128 -24.58 1.53 -1.74
N SER A 129 -23.80 0.52 -1.33
CA SER A 129 -23.77 -0.01 0.03
C SER A 129 -22.48 0.41 0.75
N GLY A 130 -22.43 1.66 1.22
CA GLY A 130 -21.25 2.29 1.84
C GLY A 130 -20.64 1.58 3.06
N GLY A 131 -21.29 0.54 3.61
CA GLY A 131 -20.83 -0.16 4.81
C GLY A 131 -19.66 -1.13 4.63
N SER A 132 -19.34 -1.61 3.41
CA SER A 132 -18.28 -2.61 3.22
C SER A 132 -16.87 -2.01 3.15
N SER A 133 -16.74 -0.76 2.67
CA SER A 133 -15.46 -0.05 2.60
C SER A 133 -14.93 0.29 4.01
N GLU A 134 -15.83 0.65 4.94
CA GLU A 134 -15.47 0.98 6.33
C GLU A 134 -14.81 -0.20 7.06
N LEU A 135 -15.16 -1.44 6.69
CA LEU A 135 -14.59 -2.67 7.28
C LEU A 135 -13.16 -2.97 6.81
N LEU A 136 -12.68 -2.35 5.73
CA LEU A 136 -11.32 -2.57 5.22
C LEU A 136 -10.26 -1.81 6.02
N THR A 137 -10.60 -0.64 6.57
CA THR A 137 -9.63 0.24 7.25
C THR A 137 -8.94 -0.45 8.44
N PRO A 138 -9.65 -1.15 9.35
CA PRO A 138 -9.00 -1.82 10.48
C PRO A 138 -7.96 -2.87 10.06
N ILE A 139 -8.28 -3.73 9.08
CA ILE A 139 -7.35 -4.78 8.63
C ILE A 139 -6.14 -4.19 7.90
N LEU A 140 -6.34 -3.18 7.06
CA LEU A 140 -5.25 -2.47 6.39
C LEU A 140 -4.29 -1.84 7.40
N ASN A 141 -4.83 -1.16 8.42
CA ASN A 141 -4.05 -0.53 9.47
C ASN A 141 -3.31 -1.53 10.37
N VAL A 142 -3.94 -2.66 10.71
CA VAL A 142 -3.27 -3.73 11.48
C VAL A 142 -2.10 -4.30 10.69
N LEU A 143 -2.27 -4.63 9.42
CA LEU A 143 -1.19 -5.17 8.58
C LEU A 143 -0.07 -4.14 8.37
N ALA A 144 -0.42 -2.87 8.22
CA ALA A 144 0.53 -1.77 8.12
C ALA A 144 1.35 -1.61 9.41
N ALA A 145 0.68 -1.52 10.55
CA ALA A 145 1.33 -1.37 11.86
C ALA A 145 2.19 -2.59 12.21
N ALA A 146 1.69 -3.81 11.99
CA ALA A 146 2.44 -5.04 12.23
C ALA A 146 3.67 -5.16 11.31
N SER A 147 3.55 -4.76 10.05
CA SER A 147 4.68 -4.73 9.09
C SER A 147 5.71 -3.65 9.44
N ARG A 148 5.29 -2.51 9.98
CA ARG A 148 6.22 -1.49 10.47
C ARG A 148 6.95 -1.98 11.72
N ALA A 149 6.25 -2.64 12.63
CA ALA A 149 6.77 -3.15 13.90
C ALA A 149 7.78 -4.30 13.76
N ASN A 150 7.55 -5.23 12.82
CA ASN A 150 8.35 -6.44 12.72
C ASN A 150 8.76 -6.77 11.28
N SER A 151 10.05 -6.99 11.05
CA SER A 151 10.59 -7.25 9.71
C SER A 151 10.21 -8.61 9.13
N VAL A 152 9.95 -9.63 9.95
CA VAL A 152 9.48 -10.95 9.53
C VAL A 152 8.06 -10.84 8.98
N ILE A 153 7.17 -10.17 9.74
CA ILE A 153 5.80 -9.88 9.31
C ILE A 153 5.81 -9.10 7.99
N ARG A 154 6.59 -8.02 7.91
CA ARG A 154 6.70 -7.23 6.68
C ARG A 154 7.14 -8.05 5.48
N LYS A 155 8.18 -8.89 5.64
CA LYS A 155 8.69 -9.73 4.54
C LYS A 155 7.64 -10.77 4.12
N TYR A 156 6.93 -11.37 5.07
CA TYR A 156 5.84 -12.31 4.78
C TYR A 156 4.71 -11.62 4.01
N CYS A 157 4.19 -10.50 4.54
CA CYS A 157 3.14 -9.71 3.89
C CYS A 157 3.59 -9.19 2.51
N ARG A 158 4.85 -8.76 2.37
CA ARG A 158 5.42 -8.32 1.10
C ARG A 158 5.38 -9.45 0.07
N LEU A 159 5.79 -10.67 0.42
CA LEU A 159 5.77 -11.80 -0.51
C LEU A 159 4.35 -12.22 -0.92
N LYS A 160 3.39 -12.15 0.00
CA LYS A 160 1.99 -12.58 -0.27
C LYS A 160 1.15 -11.49 -0.95
N ILE A 161 1.33 -10.22 -0.60
CA ILE A 161 0.51 -9.10 -1.11
C ILE A 161 1.10 -8.50 -2.39
N LEU A 162 2.42 -8.29 -2.43
CA LEU A 162 3.12 -7.69 -3.56
C LEU A 162 4.23 -8.66 -4.02
N PRO A 163 3.90 -9.80 -4.66
CA PRO A 163 4.92 -10.74 -5.12
C PRO A 163 5.90 -10.09 -6.11
N TYR A 164 7.01 -10.75 -6.45
CA TYR A 164 7.92 -10.22 -7.45
C TYR A 164 7.20 -10.10 -8.80
N LEU A 165 7.32 -8.92 -9.42
CA LEU A 165 6.70 -8.66 -10.71
C LEU A 165 7.31 -9.59 -11.75
N GLY A 166 6.50 -10.06 -12.69
CA GLY A 166 6.91 -10.81 -13.88
C GLY A 166 6.10 -10.34 -15.07
N ASP A 167 5.45 -11.25 -15.81
CA ASP A 167 4.64 -10.91 -16.98
C ASP A 167 3.37 -10.09 -16.67
N GLU A 168 2.95 -10.06 -15.41
CA GLU A 168 1.79 -9.28 -14.95
C GLU A 168 1.92 -7.76 -15.20
N VAL A 169 3.13 -7.25 -15.42
CA VAL A 169 3.35 -5.83 -15.79
C VAL A 169 2.79 -5.48 -17.17
N ARG A 170 2.36 -6.45 -17.96
CA ARG A 170 1.66 -6.21 -19.23
C ARG A 170 0.25 -5.65 -19.08
N HIS A 171 -0.31 -5.70 -17.88
CA HIS A 171 -1.63 -5.18 -17.53
C HIS A 171 -1.52 -4.01 -16.54
N LEU A 172 -2.59 -3.22 -16.41
CA LEU A 172 -2.58 -2.14 -15.40
C LEU A 172 -2.49 -2.73 -13.98
N PRO A 173 -1.84 -2.06 -13.02
CA PRO A 173 -1.74 -2.54 -11.65
C PRO A 173 -3.09 -2.86 -11.01
N GLN A 174 -4.17 -2.14 -11.36
CA GLN A 174 -5.54 -2.36 -10.89
C GLN A 174 -6.33 -3.45 -11.63
N GLU A 175 -5.79 -4.00 -12.73
CA GLU A 175 -6.43 -5.05 -13.52
C GLU A 175 -5.95 -6.43 -13.06
N GLY A 176 -6.87 -7.25 -12.56
CA GLY A 176 -6.60 -8.64 -12.17
C GLY A 176 -7.29 -9.04 -10.88
N THR A 177 -7.00 -10.26 -10.42
CA THR A 177 -7.65 -10.89 -9.26
C THR A 177 -6.71 -11.10 -8.08
N THR A 178 -5.44 -10.73 -8.21
CA THR A 178 -4.47 -10.85 -7.11
C THR A 178 -4.73 -9.80 -6.03
N LEU A 179 -4.19 -10.02 -4.82
CA LEU A 179 -4.23 -9.03 -3.73
C LEU A 179 -3.65 -7.68 -4.15
N ARG A 180 -2.52 -7.68 -4.89
CA ARG A 180 -1.93 -6.47 -5.46
C ARG A 180 -2.95 -5.70 -6.32
N ASN A 181 -3.67 -6.40 -7.20
CA ASN A 181 -4.62 -5.77 -8.10
C ASN A 181 -5.83 -5.20 -7.35
N LYS A 182 -6.40 -5.99 -6.44
CA LYS A 182 -7.53 -5.56 -5.59
C LYS A 182 -7.17 -4.32 -4.77
N LEU A 183 -5.98 -4.27 -4.18
CA LEU A 183 -5.49 -3.09 -3.45
C LEU A 183 -5.24 -1.90 -4.38
N SER A 184 -4.61 -2.12 -5.54
CA SER A 184 -4.36 -1.04 -6.51
C SER A 184 -5.66 -0.41 -7.02
N LYS A 185 -6.73 -1.20 -7.19
CA LYS A 185 -8.07 -0.70 -7.52
C LYS A 185 -8.66 0.21 -6.43
N ARG A 186 -8.30 -0.01 -5.15
CA ARG A 186 -8.76 0.84 -4.03
C ARG A 186 -8.03 2.17 -3.96
N LEU A 187 -6.83 2.29 -4.52
CA LEU A 187 -6.09 3.55 -4.59
C LEU A 187 -6.82 4.60 -5.45
N THR A 188 -7.55 4.17 -6.48
CA THR A 188 -8.24 5.04 -7.45
C THR A 188 -9.75 5.03 -7.31
N ALA A 189 -10.31 4.44 -6.26
CA ALA A 189 -11.75 4.36 -6.07
C ALA A 189 -12.32 5.77 -5.76
N THR A 190 -13.06 6.34 -6.71
CA THR A 190 -13.60 7.72 -6.69
C THR A 190 -14.82 7.92 -5.78
N GLY A 191 -15.00 7.09 -4.75
CA GLY A 191 -16.14 7.13 -3.85
C GLY A 191 -15.77 7.34 -2.38
N ALA A 192 -16.08 8.53 -1.85
CA ALA A 192 -16.40 8.93 -0.47
C ALA A 192 -15.66 8.36 0.77
N THR A 193 -14.66 7.49 0.68
CA THR A 193 -13.88 7.02 1.84
C THR A 193 -12.39 7.20 1.59
N ASP A 194 -11.94 8.45 1.71
CA ASP A 194 -10.52 8.83 1.63
C ASP A 194 -9.63 7.93 2.53
N GLY A 195 -10.17 7.52 3.69
CA GLY A 195 -9.48 6.65 4.63
C GLY A 195 -9.05 5.28 4.08
N VAL A 196 -9.79 4.66 3.15
CA VAL A 196 -9.43 3.32 2.63
C VAL A 196 -8.33 3.42 1.59
N ALA A 197 -8.41 4.40 0.68
CA ALA A 197 -7.35 4.66 -0.29
C ALA A 197 -6.06 5.03 0.45
N GLU A 198 -6.16 5.88 1.47
CA GLU A 198 -5.06 6.30 2.34
C GLU A 198 -4.42 5.11 3.08
N SER A 199 -5.23 4.27 3.74
CA SER A 199 -4.75 3.09 4.47
C SER A 199 -4.13 2.05 3.53
N THR A 200 -4.68 1.90 2.32
CA THR A 200 -4.15 1.03 1.28
C THR A 200 -2.78 1.51 0.80
N ALA A 201 -2.66 2.80 0.52
CA ALA A 201 -1.40 3.40 0.10
C ALA A 201 -0.33 3.30 1.20
N LEU A 202 -0.71 3.55 2.46
CA LEU A 202 0.17 3.40 3.62
C LEU A 202 0.69 1.96 3.77
N LEU A 203 -0.17 0.95 3.63
CA LEU A 203 0.24 -0.45 3.66
C LEU A 203 1.27 -0.75 2.55
N ILE A 204 0.97 -0.38 1.31
CA ILE A 204 1.89 -0.58 0.16
C ILE A 204 3.23 0.13 0.42
N PHE A 205 3.20 1.36 0.93
CA PHE A 205 4.38 2.13 1.24
C PHE A 205 5.29 1.44 2.27
N ILE A 206 4.71 0.96 3.38
CA ILE A 206 5.45 0.23 4.43
C ILE A 206 6.04 -1.07 3.90
N LEU A 207 5.27 -1.85 3.13
CA LEU A 207 5.76 -3.08 2.50
C LEU A 207 6.93 -2.81 1.54
N CYS A 208 6.94 -1.64 0.92
CA CYS A 208 8.01 -1.13 0.07
C CYS A 208 9.17 -0.44 0.82
N LYS A 209 9.26 -0.63 2.16
CA LYS A 209 10.25 0.02 3.04
C LYS A 209 10.21 1.55 2.98
N GLU A 210 9.03 2.12 2.77
CA GLU A 210 8.82 3.56 2.69
C GLU A 210 9.66 4.22 1.57
N LYS A 211 9.97 3.46 0.50
CA LYS A 211 10.66 3.95 -0.70
C LYS A 211 9.65 4.26 -1.81
N VAL A 212 9.59 5.52 -2.22
CA VAL A 212 8.67 6.02 -3.27
C VAL A 212 8.84 5.24 -4.58
N SER A 213 10.08 5.07 -5.06
CA SER A 213 10.36 4.35 -6.30
C SER A 213 9.87 2.90 -6.27
N ARG A 214 9.97 2.24 -5.11
CA ARG A 214 9.46 0.86 -4.94
C ARG A 214 7.94 0.83 -4.92
N ALA A 215 7.29 1.77 -4.23
CA ALA A 215 5.83 1.87 -4.24
C ALA A 215 5.31 2.09 -5.67
N ILE A 216 5.87 3.06 -6.41
CA ILE A 216 5.51 3.36 -7.80
C ILE A 216 5.69 2.13 -8.70
N LYS A 217 6.78 1.37 -8.55
CA LYS A 217 6.98 0.12 -9.31
C LYS A 217 5.79 -0.85 -9.19
N TYR A 218 5.20 -0.94 -8.01
CA TYR A 218 4.12 -1.90 -7.74
C TYR A 218 2.72 -1.34 -8.01
N SER A 219 2.50 -0.04 -7.81
CA SER A 219 1.16 0.57 -7.92
C SER A 219 0.97 1.42 -9.17
N GLY A 220 2.02 1.87 -9.84
CA GLY A 220 1.99 2.96 -10.82
C GLY A 220 1.89 4.34 -10.15
N PHE A 221 2.53 5.36 -10.74
CA PHE A 221 2.53 6.71 -10.17
C PHE A 221 1.13 7.33 -10.20
N GLY A 222 0.34 7.13 -11.25
CA GLY A 222 -1.02 7.66 -11.32
C GLY A 222 -1.91 7.22 -10.15
N ASN A 223 -1.81 5.95 -9.76
CA ASN A 223 -2.57 5.40 -8.63
C ASN A 223 -2.04 5.90 -7.27
N PHE A 224 -0.73 6.22 -7.18
CA PHE A 224 -0.07 6.58 -5.92
C PHE A 224 0.08 8.09 -5.70
N ALA A 225 -0.11 8.90 -6.74
CA ALA A 225 0.13 10.35 -6.73
C ALA A 225 -0.67 11.08 -5.66
N GLY A 226 -1.93 10.69 -5.42
CA GLY A 226 -2.76 11.29 -4.37
C GLY A 226 -2.15 11.14 -2.97
N PHE A 227 -1.63 9.95 -2.66
CA PHE A 227 -0.92 9.70 -1.41
C PHE A 227 0.39 10.50 -1.33
N LEU A 228 1.18 10.51 -2.40
CA LEU A 228 2.45 11.26 -2.43
C LEU A 228 2.23 12.77 -2.21
N ALA A 229 1.21 13.35 -2.82
CA ALA A 229 0.90 14.77 -2.69
C ALA A 229 0.53 15.14 -1.25
N ARG A 230 -0.33 14.36 -0.58
CA ARG A 230 -0.77 14.63 0.82
C ARG A 230 0.38 14.51 1.83
N HIS A 231 1.28 13.56 1.59
CA HIS A 231 2.44 13.29 2.47
C HIS A 231 3.69 14.12 2.17
N GLY A 232 3.65 14.97 1.14
CA GLY A 232 4.82 15.77 0.73
C GLY A 232 5.97 14.90 0.22
N LEU A 233 5.65 13.88 -0.58
CA LEU A 233 6.61 12.91 -1.13
C LEU A 233 6.77 13.06 -2.66
N MET A 234 6.25 14.13 -3.25
CA MET A 234 6.31 14.36 -4.71
C MET A 234 7.72 14.76 -5.17
N GLY A 235 8.52 15.39 -4.29
CA GLY A 235 9.85 15.93 -4.61
C GLY A 235 10.96 14.89 -4.77
N GLY A 236 10.66 13.59 -4.73
CA GLY A 236 11.60 12.49 -4.97
C GLY A 236 12.73 12.33 -3.93
N SER A 237 12.93 13.32 -3.06
CA SER A 237 14.10 13.43 -2.19
C SER A 237 13.68 13.79 -0.77
N ARG A 238 13.29 12.78 0.03
CA ARG A 238 13.56 12.87 1.47
C ARG A 238 14.85 12.11 1.75
N PRO A 239 15.78 12.67 2.55
CA PRO A 239 16.90 11.88 3.05
C PRO A 239 16.34 10.68 3.83
N PRO A 240 17.00 9.51 3.79
CA PRO A 240 16.50 8.33 4.46
C PRO A 240 16.43 8.59 5.96
N SER A 241 15.23 8.73 6.54
CA SER A 241 15.07 8.42 7.96
C SER A 241 15.12 6.90 8.02
N GLU A 242 16.27 6.29 8.32
CA GLU A 242 16.47 4.85 8.21
C GLU A 242 16.18 4.10 9.53
N PRO A 243 15.01 3.46 9.68
CA PRO A 243 14.83 2.27 10.51
C PRO A 243 15.04 0.97 9.70
N TYR A 244 15.40 1.06 8.41
CA TYR A 244 15.45 -0.08 7.50
C TYR A 244 16.85 -0.33 6.94
N SER A 245 17.42 -1.52 7.21
CA SER A 245 18.68 -1.96 6.61
C SER A 245 18.64 -1.98 5.07
N SER A 246 19.71 -1.45 4.47
CA SER A 246 19.94 -1.27 3.03
C SER A 246 20.11 -2.58 2.25
N SER A 247 20.33 -3.71 2.92
CA SER A 247 20.67 -5.01 2.30
C SER A 247 19.45 -5.80 1.76
N SER A 248 18.66 -5.19 0.89
CA SER A 248 17.56 -5.87 0.20
C SER A 248 18.05 -6.42 -1.14
N SER A 249 18.26 -7.74 -1.22
CA SER A 249 18.34 -8.43 -2.51
C SER A 249 17.08 -8.13 -3.31
N ASP A 250 17.21 -7.35 -4.38
CA ASP A 250 16.16 -7.15 -5.37
C ASP A 250 16.08 -8.45 -6.18
N SER A 251 15.35 -9.44 -5.64
CA SER A 251 15.03 -10.67 -6.37
C SER A 251 13.96 -10.36 -7.41
N GLU A 252 14.32 -9.59 -8.43
CA GLU A 252 13.47 -9.37 -9.59
C GLU A 252 13.36 -10.67 -10.40
N THR A 253 12.21 -10.92 -11.02
CA THR A 253 12.09 -12.06 -11.93
C THR A 253 12.82 -11.76 -13.24
N GLU A 254 13.31 -12.80 -13.90
CA GLU A 254 13.97 -12.66 -15.21
C GLU A 254 13.05 -12.00 -16.25
N THR A 255 11.75 -12.31 -16.21
CA THR A 255 10.75 -11.73 -17.12
C THR A 255 10.54 -10.23 -16.88
N TYR A 256 10.55 -9.79 -15.62
CA TYR A 256 10.47 -8.36 -15.32
C TYR A 256 11.73 -7.59 -15.76
N HIS A 257 12.91 -8.17 -15.59
CA HIS A 257 14.17 -7.53 -15.98
C HIS A 257 14.19 -7.21 -17.48
N GLN A 258 13.57 -8.04 -18.32
CA GLN A 258 13.48 -7.81 -19.77
C GLN A 258 12.51 -6.68 -20.14
N LEU A 259 11.46 -6.47 -19.35
CA LEU A 259 10.41 -5.49 -19.64
C LEU A 259 10.62 -4.16 -18.91
N ARG A 260 11.52 -4.11 -17.92
CA ARG A 260 11.70 -2.99 -16.98
C ARG A 260 11.85 -1.64 -17.68
N ASP A 261 12.66 -1.57 -18.73
CA ASP A 261 12.99 -0.33 -19.41
C ASP A 261 11.79 0.21 -20.25
N ASP A 262 10.84 -0.66 -20.57
CA ASP A 262 9.64 -0.34 -21.35
C ASP A 262 8.38 -0.17 -20.47
N VAL A 263 8.50 -0.23 -19.14
CA VAL A 263 7.38 0.02 -18.22
C VAL A 263 7.18 1.52 -18.04
N ASN A 264 6.01 2.02 -18.40
CA ASN A 264 5.63 3.39 -18.17
C ASN A 264 5.42 3.63 -16.66
N PRO A 265 6.20 4.54 -16.01
CA PRO A 265 6.11 4.76 -14.57
C PRO A 265 4.77 5.37 -14.12
N VAL A 266 4.06 6.07 -15.02
CA VAL A 266 2.75 6.66 -14.75
C VAL A 266 1.69 5.58 -14.63
N THR A 267 1.61 4.71 -15.64
CA THR A 267 0.58 3.66 -15.70
C THR A 267 0.97 2.39 -14.95
N GLY A 268 2.27 2.20 -14.67
CA GLY A 268 2.80 0.98 -14.05
C GLY A 268 2.70 -0.26 -14.94
N ARG A 269 2.55 -0.04 -16.26
CA ARG A 269 2.31 -1.07 -17.28
C ARG A 269 3.38 -0.98 -18.38
N PHE A 270 3.76 -2.14 -18.92
CA PHE A 270 4.51 -2.24 -20.16
C PHE A 270 3.71 -1.66 -21.33
N GLU A 271 4.28 -0.68 -22.00
CA GLU A 271 3.70 -0.08 -23.20
C GLU A 271 4.70 -0.28 -24.34
N PRO A 272 4.32 -1.03 -25.41
CA PRO A 272 5.22 -1.16 -26.55
C PRO A 272 5.49 0.22 -27.13
N TYR A 273 6.70 0.42 -27.65
CA TYR A 273 7.06 1.66 -28.33
C TYR A 273 6.00 2.05 -29.35
N LYS A 274 5.41 3.23 -29.18
CA LYS A 274 4.49 3.83 -30.14
C LYS A 274 5.26 4.92 -30.90
N PRO A 275 5.27 4.89 -32.25
CA PRO A 275 5.84 5.97 -33.03
C PRO A 275 5.16 7.29 -32.66
N SER A 276 5.90 8.39 -32.79
CA SER A 276 5.35 9.70 -32.43
C SER A 276 4.14 10.00 -33.34
N PRO A 277 2.98 10.40 -32.79
CA PRO A 277 1.82 10.80 -33.59
C PRO A 277 2.11 11.93 -34.59
N MET A 278 3.24 12.62 -34.44
CA MET A 278 3.70 13.71 -35.28
C MET A 278 4.59 13.26 -36.46
N GLU A 279 4.95 11.97 -36.57
CA GLU A 279 5.83 11.47 -37.64
C GLU A 279 5.22 11.63 -39.04
N SER A 280 3.89 11.60 -39.17
CA SER A 280 3.17 11.78 -40.43
C SER A 280 2.77 13.23 -40.74
N MET A 281 3.10 14.19 -39.86
CA MET A 281 2.71 15.60 -39.99
C MET A 281 3.83 16.44 -40.61
N SER A 282 3.46 17.40 -41.47
CA SER A 282 4.41 18.41 -41.95
C SER A 282 4.85 19.36 -40.82
N GLN A 283 5.96 20.08 -41.00
CA GLN A 283 6.44 21.02 -40.00
C GLN A 283 5.40 22.12 -39.68
N GLU A 284 4.71 22.62 -40.71
CA GLU A 284 3.64 23.61 -40.56
C GLU A 284 2.45 23.06 -39.77
N GLN A 285 2.09 21.79 -39.98
CA GLN A 285 1.03 21.12 -39.22
C GLN A 285 1.42 20.94 -37.75
N LYS A 286 2.69 20.61 -37.47
CA LYS A 286 3.20 20.51 -36.11
C LYS A 286 3.10 21.85 -35.38
N GLU A 287 3.50 22.94 -36.03
CA GLU A 287 3.41 24.29 -35.48
C GLU A 287 1.96 24.72 -35.24
N TYR A 288 1.06 24.41 -36.17
CA TYR A 288 -0.36 24.70 -36.02
C TYR A 288 -1.00 23.96 -34.83
N GLU A 289 -0.75 22.66 -34.68
CA GLU A 289 -1.28 21.89 -33.54
C GLU A 289 -0.62 22.31 -32.21
N ALA A 290 0.66 22.70 -32.22
CA ALA A 290 1.32 23.26 -31.03
C ALA A 290 0.68 24.57 -30.58
N MET A 291 0.42 25.51 -31.50
CA MET A 291 -0.26 26.77 -31.17
C MET A 291 -1.68 26.56 -30.65
N LYS A 292 -2.39 25.59 -31.23
CA LYS A 292 -3.73 25.19 -30.78
C LYS A 292 -3.71 24.55 -29.39
N LEU A 293 -2.66 23.80 -29.04
CA LEU A 293 -2.47 23.26 -27.69
C LEU A 293 -2.22 24.39 -26.68
N VAL A 294 -1.37 25.36 -27.02
CA VAL A 294 -1.09 26.54 -26.18
C VAL A 294 -2.38 27.32 -25.91
N ASP A 295 -3.19 27.60 -26.93
CA ASP A 295 -4.47 28.29 -26.78
C ASP A 295 -5.46 27.51 -25.89
N LYS A 296 -5.49 26.18 -26.00
CA LYS A 296 -6.30 25.33 -25.10
C LYS A 296 -5.80 25.38 -23.65
N ILE A 297 -4.49 25.33 -23.42
CA ILE A 297 -3.90 25.42 -22.07
C ILE A 297 -4.19 26.79 -21.47
N ASP A 298 -4.00 27.88 -22.22
CA ASP A 298 -4.30 29.24 -21.77
C ASP A 298 -5.79 29.41 -21.42
N LYS A 299 -6.71 28.85 -22.21
CA LYS A 299 -8.14 28.83 -21.89
C LYS A 299 -8.46 28.08 -20.60
N LEU A 300 -7.85 26.91 -20.38
CA LEU A 300 -8.03 26.14 -19.15
C LEU A 300 -7.44 26.86 -17.93
N GLN A 301 -6.31 27.56 -18.10
CA GLN A 301 -5.67 28.33 -17.03
C GLN A 301 -6.49 29.57 -16.68
N ARG A 302 -6.97 30.34 -17.67
CA ARG A 302 -7.79 31.54 -17.46
C ARG A 302 -9.16 31.23 -16.85
N SER A 303 -9.72 30.06 -17.15
CA SER A 303 -10.95 29.58 -16.52
C SER A 303 -10.74 29.05 -15.09
N GLY A 304 -9.49 28.97 -14.61
CA GLY A 304 -9.14 28.47 -13.28
C GLY A 304 -9.31 26.96 -13.13
N ILE A 305 -9.48 26.22 -14.23
CA ILE A 305 -9.62 24.75 -14.21
C ILE A 305 -8.27 24.09 -13.93
N ILE A 306 -7.19 24.65 -14.47
CA ILE A 306 -5.82 24.19 -14.21
C ILE A 306 -4.97 25.34 -13.66
N GLN A 307 -4.04 25.00 -12.77
CA GLN A 307 -3.04 25.94 -12.28
C GLN A 307 -1.67 25.26 -12.34
N PRO A 308 -0.66 25.89 -12.96
CA PRO A 308 0.70 25.36 -12.94
C PRO A 308 1.19 25.25 -11.50
N GLY A 309 1.81 24.11 -11.17
CA GLY A 309 2.36 23.84 -9.85
C GLY A 309 3.82 23.44 -9.91
N THR A 310 4.59 23.83 -8.91
CA THR A 310 5.96 23.36 -8.66
C THR A 310 6.02 22.62 -7.33
N ILE A 311 7.08 21.84 -7.12
CA ILE A 311 7.27 21.10 -5.86
C ILE A 311 8.10 21.97 -4.92
N GLY A 312 7.55 22.28 -3.74
CA GLY A 312 8.27 23.02 -2.70
C GLY A 312 9.32 22.17 -2.00
N GLU A 313 10.16 22.81 -1.19
CA GLU A 313 11.18 22.14 -0.35
C GLU A 313 10.57 21.14 0.65
N ASP A 314 9.30 21.32 1.01
CA ASP A 314 8.52 20.43 1.85
C ASP A 314 8.00 19.16 1.12
N GLY A 315 8.27 19.06 -0.18
CA GLY A 315 7.85 17.99 -1.07
C GLY A 315 6.38 18.05 -1.49
N ARG A 316 5.66 19.14 -1.20
CA ARG A 316 4.27 19.37 -1.59
C ARG A 316 4.16 20.23 -2.85
N VAL A 317 3.04 20.09 -3.55
CA VAL A 317 2.74 20.86 -4.76
C VAL A 317 2.25 22.25 -4.38
N HIS A 318 2.90 23.29 -4.89
CA HIS A 318 2.57 24.70 -4.69
C HIS A 318 2.22 25.36 -6.02
N PRO A 319 1.22 26.24 -6.08
CA PRO A 319 0.91 27.00 -7.28
C PRO A 319 2.08 27.91 -7.64
N VAL A 320 2.38 27.97 -8.93
CA VAL A 320 3.43 28.83 -9.47
C VAL A 320 2.88 30.25 -9.65
N GLU A 321 3.58 31.23 -9.10
CA GLU A 321 3.25 32.65 -9.28
C GLU A 321 3.83 33.21 -10.58
N HIS A 322 4.98 32.69 -11.02
CA HIS A 322 5.68 33.18 -12.21
C HIS A 322 6.30 32.03 -13.02
N VAL A 323 6.12 32.04 -14.35
CA VAL A 323 6.54 30.97 -15.29
C VAL A 323 8.03 30.58 -15.14
N LEU A 324 8.87 31.50 -14.69
CA LEU A 324 10.30 31.26 -14.46
C LEU A 324 10.57 30.19 -13.38
N GLN A 325 9.67 30.02 -12.41
CA GLN A 325 9.78 28.98 -11.39
C GLN A 325 9.63 27.57 -11.97
N LEU A 326 9.00 27.42 -13.15
CA LEU A 326 8.88 26.13 -13.84
C LEU A 326 10.16 25.72 -14.58
N ILE A 327 11.07 26.67 -14.83
CA ILE A 327 12.26 26.47 -15.66
C ILE A 327 13.51 26.24 -14.79
N GLN A 328 13.49 26.66 -13.52
CA GLN A 328 14.65 26.55 -12.62
C GLN A 328 15.15 25.12 -12.40
N ASP A 329 14.27 24.11 -12.42
CA ASP A 329 14.63 22.70 -12.20
C ASP A 329 14.88 21.91 -13.50
N VAL A 330 14.67 22.52 -14.67
CA VAL A 330 14.95 21.88 -15.95
C VAL A 330 16.45 21.97 -16.23
N LYS A 331 17.19 20.92 -15.85
CA LYS A 331 18.52 20.69 -16.43
C LYS A 331 18.33 20.44 -17.93
N VAL A 332 18.55 21.47 -18.73
CA VAL A 332 18.68 21.34 -20.18
C VAL A 332 19.92 20.49 -20.43
N ASP A 333 19.75 19.25 -20.88
CA ASP A 333 20.85 18.43 -21.39
C ASP A 333 21.38 19.08 -22.67
N SER A 334 22.31 20.02 -22.51
CA SER A 334 23.06 20.66 -23.59
C SER A 334 24.20 19.75 -24.04
N SER A 335 23.89 18.56 -24.54
CA SER A 335 24.88 17.67 -25.14
C SER A 335 24.33 16.97 -26.38
N LYS A 336 24.30 17.73 -27.48
CA LYS A 336 24.54 17.28 -28.87
C LYS A 336 24.43 18.46 -29.84
N GLU A 337 25.25 19.49 -29.65
CA GLU A 337 25.66 20.38 -30.73
C GLU A 337 27.18 20.56 -30.66
N GLY A 338 27.84 20.26 -31.77
CA GLY A 338 29.29 20.15 -31.93
C GLY A 338 29.61 18.78 -32.55
N SER A 339 30.08 18.64 -33.79
CA SER A 339 30.75 19.59 -34.67
C SER A 339 30.82 18.94 -36.07
N ASP A 340 30.06 19.44 -37.04
CA ASP A 340 30.43 19.36 -38.46
C ASP A 340 31.09 20.69 -38.80
N SER A 341 32.43 20.71 -38.97
CA SER A 341 33.24 21.67 -39.74
C SER A 341 34.72 21.35 -39.54
N ASP A 342 35.26 20.45 -40.36
CA ASP A 342 36.35 20.70 -41.34
C ASP A 342 36.77 19.39 -42.03
#